data_AF-A0A0X8JWA7-F1
#
_entry.id   AF-A0A0X8JWA7-F1
#
_cell.length_a   1.000
_cell.length_b   1.000
_cell.length_c   1.000
_cell.angle_alpha   90.00
_cell.angle_beta   90.00
_cell.angle_gamma   90.00
#
_symmetry.space_group_name_H-M   'P 1'
#
loop_
_entity.id
_entity.type
_entity.pdbx_description
1 polymer ?
#
loop_
_entity_poly.entity_id
_entity_poly.type
_entity_poly.pdbx_seq_one_letter_code
_entity_poly.pdbx_strand_id
1 'polypeptide(L)'
;MNGKNIEKENIDEEEKRKKRIYEIEKKLGRHNENEKKNRKRNNKIIKYFALATNMVYILSVPVLLMLGFYMLLKKFLFKTDQPIVLVILLVIGAVSGYWSLIKQINNIK
;
A
#
# COMPACT_ATOMS: atom_id res chain seq x y z
N MET A 1 -18.76 43.52 -47.09
CA MET A 1 -19.52 43.16 -45.87
C MET A 1 -19.51 41.66 -45.53
N ASN A 2 -19.07 40.74 -46.41
CA ASN A 2 -19.10 39.29 -46.14
C ASN A 2 -18.05 38.76 -45.14
N GLY A 3 -16.87 39.37 -45.01
CA GLY A 3 -15.80 38.85 -44.14
C GLY A 3 -16.15 38.82 -42.65
N LYS A 4 -16.84 39.87 -42.16
CA LYS A 4 -17.23 39.98 -40.73
C LYS A 4 -18.31 38.97 -40.31
N ASN A 5 -19.11 38.43 -41.23
CA ASN A 5 -20.12 37.42 -40.90
C ASN A 5 -19.49 36.03 -40.79
N ILE A 6 -18.56 35.70 -41.68
CA ILE A 6 -17.84 34.41 -41.68
C ILE A 6 -16.96 34.27 -40.43
N GLU A 7 -16.35 35.37 -39.99
CA GLU A 7 -15.51 35.43 -38.78
C GLU A 7 -16.35 35.24 -37.51
N LYS A 8 -17.51 35.90 -37.44
CA LYS A 8 -18.45 35.73 -36.32
C LYS A 8 -19.03 34.32 -36.24
N GLU A 9 -19.34 33.71 -37.38
CA GLU A 9 -19.88 32.35 -37.45
C GLU A 9 -18.83 31.30 -37.03
N ASN A 10 -17.57 31.48 -37.41
CA ASN A 10 -16.46 30.62 -36.95
C ASN A 10 -16.22 30.73 -35.43
N ILE A 11 -16.29 31.94 -34.87
CA ILE A 11 -16.15 32.16 -33.42
C ILE A 11 -17.29 31.47 -32.65
N ASP A 12 -18.51 31.53 -33.19
CA ASP A 12 -19.70 30.90 -32.60
C ASP A 12 -19.64 29.37 -32.63
N GLU A 13 -19.12 28.78 -33.71
CA GLU A 13 -18.88 27.33 -33.80
C GLU A 13 -17.81 26.86 -32.83
N GLU A 14 -16.73 27.63 -32.69
CA GLU A 14 -15.64 27.31 -31.77
C GLU A 14 -16.10 27.37 -30.31
N GLU A 15 -16.92 28.36 -29.94
CA GLU A 15 -17.57 28.43 -28.63
C GLU A 15 -18.51 27.24 -28.37
N LYS A 16 -19.35 26.87 -29.35
CA LYS A 16 -20.24 25.70 -29.23
C LYS A 16 -19.43 24.41 -29.06
N ARG A 17 -18.30 24.27 -29.73
CA ARG A 17 -17.38 23.14 -29.57
C ARG A 17 -16.78 23.11 -28.15
N LYS A 18 -16.31 24.23 -27.63
CA LYS A 18 -15.77 24.34 -26.27
C LYS A 18 -16.82 24.02 -25.20
N LYS A 19 -18.06 24.50 -25.36
CA LYS A 19 -19.19 24.18 -24.46
C LYS A 19 -19.51 22.68 -24.45
N ARG A 20 -19.55 22.02 -25.61
CA ARG A 20 -19.74 20.56 -25.71
C ARG A 20 -18.63 19.77 -25.02
N ILE A 21 -17.37 20.15 -25.23
CA ILE A 21 -16.23 19.50 -24.58
C ILE A 21 -16.32 19.68 -23.06
N TYR A 22 -16.65 20.88 -22.58
CA TYR A 22 -16.82 21.16 -21.16
C TYR A 22 -17.95 20.32 -20.52
N GLU A 23 -19.09 20.18 -21.17
CA GLU A 23 -20.19 19.34 -20.69
C GLU A 23 -19.80 17.86 -20.64
N ILE A 24 -19.06 17.37 -21.63
CA ILE A 24 -18.51 16.01 -21.65
C ILE A 24 -17.55 15.83 -20.47
N GLU A 25 -16.61 16.73 -20.26
CA GLU A 25 -15.68 16.68 -19.12
C GLU A 25 -16.39 16.75 -17.76
N LYS A 26 -17.45 17.54 -17.66
CA LYS A 26 -18.31 17.64 -16.48
C LYS A 26 -19.05 16.33 -16.21
N LYS A 27 -19.63 15.70 -17.23
CA LYS A 27 -20.26 14.37 -17.15
C LYS A 27 -19.26 13.27 -16.79
N LEU A 28 -18.02 13.37 -17.26
CA LEU A 28 -16.89 12.50 -16.88
C LEU A 28 -16.33 12.79 -15.48
N GLY A 29 -16.90 13.73 -14.72
CA GLY A 29 -16.49 14.05 -13.35
C GLY A 29 -15.13 14.74 -13.24
N ARG A 30 -14.54 15.18 -14.37
CA ARG A 30 -13.19 15.82 -14.39
C ARG A 30 -13.19 17.19 -13.70
N HIS A 31 -14.35 17.84 -13.60
CA HIS A 31 -14.56 19.11 -12.90
C HIS A 31 -15.09 18.95 -11.46
N ASN A 32 -15.22 17.73 -10.94
CA ASN A 32 -15.61 17.50 -9.54
C ASN A 32 -14.41 17.70 -8.60
N GLU A 33 -14.13 18.96 -8.25
CA GLU A 33 -13.03 19.30 -7.33
C GLU A 33 -13.21 18.69 -5.93
N ASN A 34 -14.46 18.56 -5.48
CA ASN A 34 -14.82 17.92 -4.22
C ASN A 34 -14.41 16.44 -4.19
N GLU A 35 -14.62 15.71 -5.28
CA GLU A 35 -14.21 14.31 -5.40
C GLU A 35 -12.69 14.18 -5.47
N LYS A 36 -11.98 15.08 -6.18
CA LYS A 36 -10.51 15.11 -6.19
C LYS A 36 -9.94 15.36 -4.80
N LYS A 37 -10.52 16.30 -4.04
CA LYS A 37 -10.11 16.59 -2.65
C LYS A 37 -10.38 15.40 -1.72
N ASN A 38 -11.52 14.72 -1.89
CA ASN A 38 -11.85 13.51 -1.13
C ASN A 38 -10.92 12.34 -1.47
N ARG A 39 -10.64 12.09 -2.76
CA ARG A 39 -9.66 11.07 -3.18
C ARG A 39 -8.27 11.33 -2.61
N LYS A 40 -7.80 12.59 -2.61
CA LYS A 40 -6.51 12.96 -1.97
C LYS A 40 -6.50 12.70 -0.46
N ARG A 41 -7.60 12.98 0.25
CA ARG A 41 -7.74 12.72 1.70
C ARG A 41 -7.79 11.22 2.01
N ASN A 42 -8.61 10.47 1.27
CA ASN A 42 -8.72 9.02 1.44
C ASN A 42 -7.38 8.32 1.17
N ASN A 43 -6.60 8.82 0.21
CA ASN A 43 -5.28 8.27 -0.08
C ASN A 43 -4.28 8.45 1.08
N LYS A 44 -4.45 9.44 1.98
CA LYS A 44 -3.62 9.55 3.19
C LYS A 44 -4.02 8.50 4.23
N ILE A 45 -5.31 8.36 4.51
CA ILE A 45 -5.83 7.40 5.49
C ILE A 45 -5.47 5.96 5.09
N ILE A 46 -5.66 5.61 3.81
CA ILE A 46 -5.30 4.29 3.29
C ILE A 46 -3.79 4.03 3.42
N LYS A 47 -2.94 5.04 3.17
CA LYS A 47 -1.49 4.90 3.37
C LYS A 47 -1.13 4.61 4.83
N TYR A 48 -1.71 5.33 5.78
CA TYR A 48 -1.47 5.06 7.21
C TYR A 48 -2.04 3.71 7.64
N PHE A 49 -3.19 3.31 7.11
CA PHE A 49 -3.79 2.01 7.38
C PHE A 49 -2.92 0.86 6.83
N ALA A 50 -2.40 1.00 5.61
CA ALA A 50 -1.47 0.05 5.02
C ALA A 50 -0.16 -0.04 5.82
N LEU A 51 0.37 1.10 6.28
CA LEU A 51 1.56 1.14 7.11
C LEU A 51 1.35 0.47 8.48
N ALA A 52 0.21 0.74 9.13
CA ALA A 52 -0.16 0.07 10.38
C ALA A 52 -0.36 -1.44 10.19
N THR A 53 -1.02 -1.85 9.11
CA THR A 53 -1.21 -3.27 8.78
C THR A 53 0.12 -3.98 8.58
N ASN A 54 1.07 -3.35 7.88
CA ASN A 54 2.42 -3.89 7.74
C ASN A 54 3.15 -4.00 9.08
N MET A 55 3.00 -3.02 9.99
CA MET A 55 3.55 -3.12 11.34
C MET A 55 2.95 -4.28 12.12
N VAL A 56 1.62 -4.46 12.07
CA VAL A 56 0.94 -5.58 12.71
C VAL A 56 1.46 -6.91 12.16
N TYR A 57 1.67 -7.01 10.85
CA TYR A 57 2.21 -8.21 10.21
C TYR A 57 3.63 -8.53 10.72
N ILE A 58 4.54 -7.54 10.72
CA ILE A 58 5.93 -7.73 11.18
C ILE A 58 5.99 -8.20 12.64
N LEU A 59 5.08 -7.73 13.50
CA LEU A 59 5.02 -8.13 14.91
C LEU A 59 4.30 -9.46 15.14
N SER A 60 3.17 -9.68 14.46
CA SER A 60 2.32 -10.86 14.69
C SER A 60 2.87 -12.13 14.05
N VAL A 61 3.50 -12.03 12.88
CA VAL A 61 4.06 -13.19 12.15
C VAL A 61 5.06 -13.99 12.99
N PRO A 62 6.11 -13.40 13.59
CA PRO A 62 7.05 -14.18 14.39
C PRO A 62 6.39 -14.81 15.62
N VAL A 63 5.38 -14.15 16.20
CA VAL A 63 4.62 -14.69 17.34
C VAL A 63 3.76 -15.88 16.92
N LEU A 64 2.99 -15.75 15.83
CA LEU A 64 2.20 -16.86 15.26
C LEU A 64 3.09 -18.02 14.83
N LEU A 65 4.24 -17.72 14.23
CA LEU A 65 5.18 -18.73 13.75
C LEU A 65 5.82 -19.47 14.92
N MET A 66 6.20 -18.79 16.01
CA MET A 66 6.63 -19.45 17.25
C MET A 66 5.52 -20.33 17.84
N LEU A 67 4.28 -19.85 17.88
CA LEU A 67 3.16 -20.61 18.42
C LEU A 67 2.90 -21.89 17.60
N GLY A 68 2.90 -21.74 16.27
CA GLY A 68 2.74 -22.86 15.34
C GLY A 68 3.89 -23.86 15.46
N PHE A 69 5.13 -23.38 15.51
CA PHE A 69 6.31 -24.22 15.67
C PHE A 69 6.29 -24.98 17.00
N TYR A 70 5.87 -24.33 18.08
CA TYR A 70 5.70 -24.96 19.39
C TYR A 70 4.69 -26.11 19.35
N MET A 71 3.52 -25.92 18.73
CA MET A 71 2.52 -26.99 18.57
C MET A 71 3.05 -28.14 17.72
N LEU A 72 3.80 -27.84 16.66
CA LEU A 72 4.36 -28.83 15.73
C LEU A 72 5.44 -29.68 16.43
N LEU A 73 6.33 -29.05 17.19
CA LEU A 73 7.36 -29.73 17.99
C LEU A 73 6.74 -30.56 19.11
N LYS A 74 5.71 -30.04 19.80
CA LYS A 74 4.96 -30.79 20.82
C LYS A 74 4.36 -32.07 20.23
N LYS A 75 3.85 -32.03 19.01
CA LYS A 75 3.26 -33.20 18.35
C LYS A 75 4.29 -34.24 17.89
N PHE A 76 5.48 -33.81 17.43
CA PHE A 76 6.47 -34.70 16.82
C PHE A 76 7.59 -35.20 17.73
N LEU A 77 8.06 -34.39 18.69
CA LEU A 77 9.31 -34.64 19.43
C LEU A 77 9.13 -34.73 20.95
N PHE A 78 8.08 -34.14 21.52
CA PHE A 78 7.98 -33.98 22.97
C PHE A 78 6.68 -34.60 23.52
N LYS A 79 6.81 -35.74 24.21
CA LYS A 79 5.72 -36.27 25.06
C LYS A 79 5.45 -35.41 26.30
N THR A 80 6.33 -34.45 26.62
CA THR A 80 6.26 -33.60 27.82
C THR A 80 6.60 -32.15 27.46
N ASP A 81 5.87 -31.19 28.02
CA ASP A 81 6.08 -29.75 27.82
C ASP A 81 7.43 -29.29 28.42
N GLN A 82 8.51 -29.40 27.65
CA GLN A 82 9.84 -28.94 28.07
C GLN A 82 10.13 -27.53 27.51
N PRO A 83 10.01 -26.46 28.33
CA PRO A 83 10.23 -25.08 27.88
C PRO A 83 11.68 -24.80 27.44
N ILE A 84 12.63 -25.67 27.78
CA ILE A 84 14.05 -25.53 27.43
C ILE A 84 14.29 -25.49 25.91
N VAL A 85 13.43 -26.17 25.15
CA VAL A 85 13.55 -26.28 23.69
C VAL A 85 13.23 -24.93 23.03
N LEU A 86 12.21 -24.22 23.53
CA LEU A 86 11.89 -22.87 23.10
C LEU A 86 13.05 -21.91 23.36
N VAL A 87 13.72 -22.04 24.51
CA VAL A 87 14.90 -21.22 24.84
C VAL A 87 16.04 -21.49 23.86
N ILE A 88 16.34 -22.75 23.55
CA ILE A 88 17.38 -23.10 22.57
C ILE A 88 17.03 -22.56 21.18
N LEU A 89 15.77 -22.72 20.76
CA LEU A 89 15.31 -22.25 19.45
C LEU A 89 15.35 -20.71 19.35
N LEU A 90 15.03 -20.01 20.44
CA LEU A 90 15.14 -18.56 20.56
C LEU A 90 16.59 -18.09 20.37
N VAL A 91 17.53 -18.75 21.05
CA VAL A 91 18.97 -18.42 20.96
C VAL A 91 19.49 -18.68 19.54
N ILE A 92 19.17 -19.83 18.95
CA ILE A 92 19.56 -20.14 17.56
C ILE A 92 18.95 -19.12 16.58
N GLY A 93 17.67 -18.76 16.76
CA GLY A 93 16.99 -17.76 15.95
C GLY A 93 17.63 -16.38 16.05
N ALA A 94 17.98 -15.94 17.26
CA ALA A 94 18.65 -14.67 17.48
C ALA A 94 20.06 -14.62 16.86
N VAL A 95 20.85 -15.69 17.05
CA VAL A 95 22.19 -15.81 16.47
C VAL A 95 22.12 -15.84 14.93
N SER A 96 21.15 -16.59 14.37
CA SER A 96 20.92 -16.66 12.92
C SER A 96 20.48 -15.30 12.34
N GLY A 97 19.56 -14.60 13.01
CA GLY A 97 19.12 -13.27 12.62
C GLY A 97 20.27 -12.25 12.63
N TYR A 98 21.08 -12.26 13.69
CA TYR A 98 22.27 -11.41 13.81
C TYR A 98 23.27 -11.68 12.68
N TRP A 99 23.58 -12.95 12.40
CA TRP A 99 24.46 -13.31 11.29
C TRP A 99 23.94 -12.82 9.93
N SER A 100 22.63 -12.93 9.69
CA SER A 100 21.99 -12.43 8.47
C SER A 100 22.12 -10.91 8.32
N LEU A 101 21.96 -10.15 9.40
CA LEU A 101 22.11 -8.69 9.40
C LEU A 101 23.55 -8.27 9.10
N ILE A 102 24.55 -8.91 9.73
CA ILE A 102 25.97 -8.65 9.46
C ILE A 102 26.28 -8.93 7.99
N LYS A 103 25.74 -10.02 7.43
CA LYS A 103 25.95 -10.38 6.03
C LYS A 103 25.34 -9.34 5.08
N GLN A 104 24.16 -8.81 5.38
CA GLN A 104 23.56 -7.73 4.59
C GLN A 104 24.41 -6.47 4.63
N ILE A 105 24.91 -6.06 5.80
CA ILE A 105 25.77 -4.88 5.95
C ILE A 105 27.08 -5.02 5.16
N ASN A 106 27.72 -6.19 5.23
CA ASN A 106 28.98 -6.43 4.52
C ASN A 106 28.82 -6.53 2.99
N ASN A 107 27.64 -6.90 2.50
CA ASN A 107 27.37 -7.02 1.05
C ASN A 107 26.98 -5.69 0.39
N ILE A 108 26.78 -4.62 1.16
CA ILE A 108 26.48 -3.27 0.62
C ILE A 108 27.77 -2.49 0.33
N LYS A 109 28.95 -3.10 0.53
CA LYS A 109 30.24 -2.49 0.23
C LYS A 109 30.57 -2.47 -1.25
#